data_AF-A0AAD5T057-F1
#
_entry.id   AF-A0AAD5T057-F1
#
_cell.length_a   1.000
_cell.length_b   1.000
_cell.length_c   1.000
_cell.angle_alpha   90.00
_cell.angle_beta   90.00
_cell.angle_gamma   90.00
#
_symmetry.space_group_name_H-M   'P 1'
#
loop_
_entity.id
_entity.type
_entity.pdbx_description
1 polymer ?
#
loop_
_entity_poly.entity_id
_entity_poly.type
_entity_poly.pdbx_seq_one_letter_code
_entity_poly.pdbx_strand_id
1 'polypeptide(L)'
;MGGRLVVGVHSDAEILKNKGPTVMTEKERYDAVAACKWVDQVVPNAPYLTSLEWMDKYNCDVCVHGDDITTMADGTDCYQVVKDAGRYWECKRTQGVSTTELVGRMLLNTNEHLRKTTSTAAAQSPFLPTSQKIVQFSNGKEAKSSDRVVYVSGAFDLFHVGHTEFLKRVKQEGDYLLVGIHDDDVVNKIMGSTFPIMNLHERALSVLQCKYVDEIIMGAPYSVTKDVLNKICKVAIVVGESGIVYEPDLNGSDPFKLPKELGIYKEVEVEGNNLSTEIIIDRIIANRKLYEARNKRKMEKAALEERMLEEQQAKK
;
A
#
# COMPACT_ATOMS: atom_id res chain seq x y z
N MET A 1 9.95 -18.01 10.48
CA MET A 1 8.95 -19.11 10.48
C MET A 1 9.25 -20.16 9.41
N GLY A 2 10.02 -19.86 8.37
CA GLY A 2 10.50 -20.86 7.39
C GLY A 2 11.60 -20.25 6.51
N GLY A 3 12.05 -21.00 5.49
CA GLY A 3 13.04 -20.53 4.50
C GLY A 3 12.44 -20.05 3.17
N ARG A 4 11.12 -20.19 2.98
CA ARG A 4 10.38 -19.78 1.77
C ARG A 4 8.96 -19.35 2.12
N LEU A 5 8.47 -18.28 1.50
CA LEU A 5 7.11 -17.76 1.63
C LEU A 5 6.38 -17.80 0.28
N VAL A 6 5.30 -18.57 0.24
CA VAL A 6 4.35 -18.62 -0.87
C VAL A 6 3.08 -17.90 -0.46
N VAL A 7 2.63 -16.93 -1.26
CA VAL A 7 1.41 -16.16 -0.98
C VAL A 7 0.37 -16.44 -2.07
N GLY A 8 -0.73 -17.08 -1.66
CA GLY A 8 -1.91 -17.24 -2.50
C GLY A 8 -2.73 -15.96 -2.53
N VAL A 9 -3.08 -15.48 -3.72
CA VAL A 9 -3.90 -14.27 -3.90
C VAL A 9 -5.15 -14.63 -4.70
N HIS A 10 -6.32 -14.30 -4.16
CA HIS A 10 -7.61 -14.61 -4.78
C HIS A 10 -7.85 -13.80 -6.05
N SER A 11 -8.63 -14.34 -6.99
CA SER A 11 -9.12 -13.59 -8.15
C SER A 11 -10.19 -12.57 -7.76
N ASP A 12 -10.46 -11.60 -8.62
CA ASP A 12 -11.55 -10.64 -8.39
C ASP A 12 -12.92 -11.34 -8.35
N ALA A 13 -13.10 -12.37 -9.19
CA ALA A 13 -14.31 -13.19 -9.20
C ALA A 13 -14.51 -13.96 -7.90
N GLU A 14 -13.43 -14.50 -7.31
CA GLU A 14 -13.50 -15.26 -6.06
C GLU A 14 -13.78 -14.36 -4.86
N ILE A 15 -13.20 -13.15 -4.84
CA ILE A 15 -13.51 -12.16 -3.80
C ILE A 15 -14.98 -11.71 -3.91
N LEU A 16 -15.49 -11.46 -5.11
CA LEU A 16 -16.87 -10.98 -5.31
C LEU A 16 -17.94 -11.98 -4.83
N LYS A 17 -17.65 -13.28 -4.84
CA LYS A 17 -18.56 -14.30 -4.28
C LYS A 17 -18.69 -14.20 -2.76
N ASN A 18 -17.62 -13.79 -2.07
CA ASN A 18 -17.52 -13.83 -0.61
C ASN A 18 -17.68 -12.44 0.04
N LYS A 19 -17.30 -11.37 -0.67
CA LYS A 19 -17.22 -9.99 -0.19
C LYS A 19 -17.68 -9.00 -1.28
N GLY A 20 -17.53 -7.70 -1.01
CA GLY A 20 -17.71 -6.65 -2.01
C GLY A 20 -16.61 -6.66 -3.08
N PRO A 21 -16.77 -5.86 -4.16
CA PRO A 21 -15.75 -5.73 -5.19
C PRO A 21 -14.44 -5.16 -4.62
N THR A 22 -13.33 -5.53 -5.25
CA THR A 22 -12.00 -5.02 -4.94
C THR A 22 -11.82 -3.58 -5.47
N VAL A 23 -10.95 -2.82 -4.81
CA VAL A 23 -10.50 -1.49 -5.30
C VAL A 23 -9.39 -1.64 -6.34
N MET A 24 -8.49 -2.58 -6.08
CA MET A 24 -7.36 -2.94 -6.94
C MET A 24 -7.74 -4.19 -7.73
N THR A 25 -7.45 -4.18 -9.02
CA THR A 25 -7.59 -5.36 -9.89
C THR A 25 -6.73 -6.51 -9.38
N GLU A 26 -7.08 -7.74 -9.74
CA GLU A 26 -6.31 -8.91 -9.34
C GLU A 26 -4.85 -8.84 -9.78
N LYS A 27 -4.55 -8.31 -10.98
CA LYS A 27 -3.17 -8.12 -11.44
C LYS A 27 -2.41 -7.14 -10.55
N GLU A 28 -2.99 -5.98 -10.24
CA GLU A 28 -2.36 -5.00 -9.34
C GLU A 28 -2.10 -5.61 -7.94
N ARG A 29 -2.99 -6.49 -7.46
CA ARG A 29 -2.80 -7.21 -6.18
C ARG A 29 -1.69 -8.26 -6.26
N TYR A 30 -1.60 -9.01 -7.36
CA TYR A 30 -0.51 -9.97 -7.59
C TYR A 30 0.85 -9.27 -7.60
N ASP A 31 0.95 -8.16 -8.34
CA ASP A 31 2.20 -7.40 -8.48
C ASP A 31 2.62 -6.74 -7.16
N ALA A 32 1.67 -6.18 -6.40
CA ALA A 32 1.95 -5.59 -5.09
C ALA A 32 2.50 -6.62 -4.08
N VAL A 33 1.92 -7.83 -4.04
CA VAL A 33 2.41 -8.91 -3.18
C VAL A 33 3.77 -9.40 -3.66
N ALA A 34 3.98 -9.53 -4.96
CA ALA A 34 5.25 -9.96 -5.53
C ALA A 34 6.39 -8.96 -5.25
N ALA A 35 6.09 -7.69 -5.03
CA ALA A 35 7.06 -6.66 -4.70
C ALA A 35 7.59 -6.71 -3.27
N CYS A 36 6.86 -7.39 -2.37
CA CYS A 36 7.24 -7.53 -0.98
C CYS A 36 8.46 -8.44 -0.84
N LYS A 37 9.52 -7.96 -0.19
CA LYS A 37 10.82 -8.63 -0.13
C LYS A 37 10.87 -9.97 0.59
N TRP A 38 9.87 -10.23 1.43
CA TRP A 38 9.75 -11.52 2.10
C TRP A 38 9.03 -12.57 1.26
N VAL A 39 8.39 -12.19 0.15
CA VAL A 39 7.62 -13.09 -0.70
C VAL A 39 8.50 -13.70 -1.78
N ASP A 40 8.62 -15.02 -1.77
CA ASP A 40 9.37 -15.77 -2.80
C ASP A 40 8.50 -16.12 -4.00
N GLN A 41 7.22 -16.40 -3.78
CA GLN A 41 6.28 -16.79 -4.85
C GLN A 41 4.87 -16.26 -4.59
N VAL A 42 4.28 -15.66 -5.62
CA VAL A 42 2.85 -15.35 -5.69
C VAL A 42 2.13 -16.45 -6.46
N VAL A 43 1.04 -16.93 -5.91
CA VAL A 43 0.15 -17.90 -6.56
C VAL A 43 -1.18 -17.22 -6.86
N PRO A 44 -1.47 -16.92 -8.15
CA PRO A 44 -2.73 -16.29 -8.53
C PRO A 44 -3.89 -17.28 -8.42
N ASN A 45 -5.12 -16.74 -8.35
CA ASN A 45 -6.37 -17.51 -8.29
C ASN A 45 -6.41 -18.53 -7.13
N ALA A 46 -5.82 -18.18 -5.99
CA ALA A 46 -5.90 -19.02 -4.79
C ALA A 46 -7.35 -19.06 -4.27
N PRO A 47 -7.81 -20.23 -3.77
CA PRO A 47 -9.15 -20.39 -3.23
C PRO A 47 -9.35 -19.50 -2.00
N TYR A 48 -10.60 -19.16 -1.70
CA TYR A 48 -10.92 -18.31 -0.57
C TYR A 48 -10.53 -18.93 0.78
N LEU A 49 -10.76 -20.23 0.95
CA LEU A 49 -10.38 -21.00 2.14
C LEU A 49 -9.09 -21.78 1.86
N THR A 50 -8.17 -21.76 2.83
CA THR A 50 -6.95 -22.56 2.77
C THR A 50 -7.29 -24.04 2.96
N SER A 51 -6.77 -24.90 2.09
CA SER A 51 -6.94 -26.36 2.21
C SER A 51 -5.60 -27.08 2.19
N LEU A 52 -5.57 -28.29 2.77
CA LEU A 52 -4.37 -29.15 2.78
C LEU A 52 -3.91 -29.50 1.36
N GLU A 53 -4.86 -29.77 0.44
CA GLU A 53 -4.56 -30.03 -0.97
C GLU A 53 -3.76 -28.88 -1.61
N TRP A 54 -4.17 -27.63 -1.34
CA TRP A 54 -3.46 -26.46 -1.84
C TRP A 54 -2.09 -26.29 -1.19
N MET A 55 -1.99 -26.55 0.11
CA MET A 55 -0.70 -26.50 0.81
C MET A 55 0.27 -27.54 0.26
N ASP A 56 -0.19 -28.77 0.01
CA ASP A 56 0.61 -29.86 -0.53
C ASP A 56 1.03 -29.59 -1.98
N LYS A 57 0.11 -29.04 -2.80
CA LYS A 57 0.39 -28.65 -4.19
C LYS A 57 1.56 -27.67 -4.32
N TYR A 58 1.74 -26.77 -3.36
CA TYR A 58 2.83 -25.80 -3.34
C TYR A 58 3.95 -26.15 -2.36
N ASN A 59 3.92 -27.35 -1.77
CA ASN A 59 4.89 -27.85 -0.81
C ASN A 59 5.10 -26.87 0.38
N CYS A 60 3.99 -26.40 0.95
CA CYS A 60 3.97 -25.53 2.12
C CYS A 60 3.74 -26.35 3.39
N ASP A 61 4.68 -26.31 4.34
CA ASP A 61 4.56 -27.07 5.59
C ASP A 61 3.42 -26.55 6.47
N VAL A 62 3.29 -25.23 6.57
CA VAL A 62 2.31 -24.54 7.41
C VAL A 62 1.67 -23.37 6.65
N CYS A 63 0.44 -23.03 7.01
CA CYS A 63 -0.17 -21.75 6.65
C CYS A 63 -0.11 -20.80 7.85
N VAL A 64 -0.04 -19.50 7.56
CA VAL A 64 0.03 -18.45 8.58
C VAL A 64 -1.08 -17.45 8.35
N HIS A 65 -1.88 -17.19 9.37
CA HIS A 65 -2.97 -16.20 9.35
C HIS A 65 -2.91 -15.30 10.58
N GLY A 66 -3.65 -14.18 10.54
CA GLY A 66 -3.80 -13.30 11.70
C GLY A 66 -4.62 -13.96 12.81
N ASP A 67 -4.57 -13.37 14.00
CA ASP A 67 -5.30 -13.77 15.21
C ASP A 67 -6.79 -13.36 15.20
N ASP A 68 -7.38 -13.14 14.02
CA ASP A 68 -8.79 -12.78 13.86
C ASP A 68 -9.70 -14.01 14.06
N ILE A 69 -10.87 -13.82 14.67
CA ILE A 69 -11.90 -14.86 14.80
C ILE A 69 -12.45 -15.18 13.40
N THR A 70 -12.31 -16.44 12.98
CA THR A 70 -12.66 -16.89 11.63
C THR A 70 -13.63 -18.06 11.68
N THR A 71 -14.92 -17.74 11.87
CA THR A 71 -16.01 -18.73 11.92
C THR A 71 -16.89 -18.67 10.68
N MET A 72 -17.32 -19.83 10.22
CA MET A 72 -18.37 -20.03 9.23
C MET A 72 -19.75 -19.66 9.82
N ALA A 73 -20.77 -19.58 8.98
CA ALA A 73 -22.15 -19.24 9.40
C ALA A 73 -22.75 -20.26 10.40
N ASP A 74 -22.26 -21.49 10.38
CA ASP A 74 -22.64 -22.56 11.32
C ASP A 74 -21.81 -22.55 12.62
N GLY A 75 -20.90 -21.58 12.79
CA GLY A 75 -20.03 -21.44 13.95
C GLY A 75 -18.76 -22.29 13.91
N THR A 76 -18.52 -23.08 12.85
CA THR A 76 -17.30 -23.87 12.70
C THR A 76 -16.11 -23.01 12.28
N ASP A 77 -14.89 -23.40 12.69
CA ASP A 77 -13.67 -22.67 12.33
C ASP A 77 -13.33 -22.87 10.84
N CYS A 78 -13.11 -21.77 10.11
CA CYS A 78 -12.78 -21.78 8.69
C CYS A 78 -11.52 -22.60 8.34
N TYR A 79 -10.63 -22.80 9.32
CA TYR A 79 -9.35 -23.49 9.16
C TYR A 79 -9.27 -24.77 9.99
N GLN A 80 -10.39 -25.29 10.51
CA GLN A 80 -10.41 -26.47 11.39
C GLN A 80 -9.58 -27.63 10.83
N VAL A 81 -9.78 -27.96 9.55
CA VAL A 81 -9.06 -29.05 8.86
C VAL A 81 -7.54 -28.84 8.86
N VAL A 82 -7.07 -27.60 8.73
CA VAL A 82 -5.64 -27.27 8.72
C VAL A 82 -5.05 -27.22 10.14
N LYS A 83 -5.85 -26.77 11.12
CA LYS A 83 -5.52 -26.78 12.54
C LYS A 83 -5.39 -28.21 13.06
N ASP A 84 -6.33 -29.09 12.73
CA ASP A 84 -6.32 -30.51 13.11
C ASP A 84 -5.10 -31.25 12.55
N ALA A 85 -4.61 -30.83 11.37
CA ALA A 85 -3.39 -31.36 10.77
C ALA A 85 -2.09 -30.81 11.41
N GLY A 86 -2.18 -29.89 12.37
CA GLY A 86 -1.02 -29.24 13.00
C GLY A 86 -0.27 -28.28 12.09
N ARG A 87 -0.90 -27.80 11.01
CA ARG A 87 -0.26 -27.01 9.94
C ARG A 87 -0.74 -25.55 9.89
N TYR A 88 -1.30 -25.03 10.98
CA TYR A 88 -1.81 -23.67 11.09
C TYR A 88 -1.05 -22.89 12.17
N TRP A 89 -0.44 -21.76 11.80
CA TRP A 89 0.25 -20.85 12.70
C TRP A 89 -0.40 -19.46 12.70
N GLU A 90 -0.28 -18.76 13.83
CA GLU A 90 -0.84 -17.43 14.01
C GLU A 90 0.26 -16.37 14.03
N CYS A 91 -0.02 -15.21 13.42
CA CYS A 91 0.76 -14.00 13.57
C CYS A 91 -0.08 -12.89 14.19
N LYS A 92 0.56 -12.03 15.00
CA LYS A 92 -0.13 -10.94 15.66
C LYS A 92 -0.55 -9.87 14.66
N ARG A 93 -1.75 -9.32 14.82
CA ARG A 93 -2.20 -8.15 14.06
C ARG A 93 -1.23 -6.97 14.20
N THR A 94 -0.89 -6.34 13.08
CA THR A 94 -0.08 -5.13 13.05
C THR A 94 -0.83 -3.96 13.69
N GLN A 95 -0.22 -3.34 14.70
CA GLN A 95 -0.80 -2.21 15.42
C GLN A 95 -0.72 -0.91 14.60
N GLY A 96 -1.80 -0.13 14.66
CA GLY A 96 -1.82 1.24 14.16
C GLY A 96 -2.16 1.42 12.68
N VAL A 97 -2.56 0.35 11.98
CA VAL A 97 -3.03 0.44 10.59
C VAL A 97 -4.14 -0.57 10.29
N SER A 98 -5.17 -0.13 9.56
CA SER A 98 -6.15 -1.05 8.94
C SER A 98 -6.75 -0.45 7.67
N THR A 99 -7.31 -1.29 6.79
CA THR A 99 -7.96 -0.80 5.56
C THR A 99 -9.15 0.11 5.87
N THR A 100 -9.96 -0.22 6.88
CA THR A 100 -11.11 0.61 7.30
C THR A 100 -10.65 2.00 7.75
N GLU A 101 -9.54 2.03 8.49
CA GLU A 101 -8.97 3.27 9.00
C GLU A 101 -8.39 4.13 7.87
N LEU A 102 -7.58 3.54 6.96
CA LEU A 102 -7.05 4.25 5.79
C LEU A 102 -8.16 4.79 4.89
N VAL A 103 -9.20 3.98 4.64
CA VAL A 103 -10.40 4.43 3.92
C VAL A 103 -11.07 5.59 4.66
N GLY A 104 -11.17 5.54 5.98
CA GLY A 104 -11.65 6.64 6.81
C GLY A 104 -10.86 7.93 6.60
N ARG A 105 -9.51 7.86 6.59
CA ARG A 105 -8.64 9.01 6.31
C ARG A 105 -8.91 9.58 4.91
N MET A 106 -8.94 8.73 3.87
CA MET A 106 -9.22 9.18 2.50
C MET A 106 -10.60 9.84 2.35
N LEU A 107 -11.61 9.37 3.08
CA LEU A 107 -12.95 9.93 3.01
C LEU A 107 -13.06 11.28 3.70
N LEU A 108 -12.29 11.54 4.76
CA LEU A 108 -12.19 12.87 5.36
C LEU A 108 -11.67 13.88 4.33
N ASN A 109 -10.70 13.49 3.51
CA ASN A 109 -10.15 14.33 2.44
C ASN A 109 -11.22 14.76 1.41
N THR A 110 -12.17 13.88 1.13
CA THR A 110 -13.23 14.16 0.12
C THR A 110 -14.32 15.09 0.62
N ASN A 111 -14.55 15.14 1.94
CA ASN A 111 -15.52 16.05 2.54
C ASN A 111 -15.00 17.50 2.61
N GLU A 112 -13.69 17.71 2.72
CA GLU A 112 -13.09 19.05 2.62
C GLU A 112 -13.15 19.64 1.21
N HIS A 113 -13.13 18.82 0.15
CA HIS A 113 -13.40 19.31 -1.21
C HIS A 113 -14.79 19.97 -1.35
N LEU A 114 -15.74 19.64 -0.46
CA LEU A 114 -17.07 20.26 -0.39
C LEU A 114 -17.19 21.38 0.65
N ARG A 115 -16.21 21.53 1.56
CA ARG A 115 -16.17 22.59 2.58
C ARG A 115 -14.77 23.17 2.65
N LYS A 116 -14.58 24.32 1.98
CA LYS A 116 -13.52 25.28 2.32
C LYS A 116 -13.71 25.70 3.78
N THR A 117 -13.14 24.95 4.72
CA THR A 117 -13.04 25.37 6.10
C THR A 117 -11.78 24.76 6.69
N THR A 118 -10.83 25.64 6.98
CA THR A 118 -9.63 25.39 7.76
C THR A 118 -9.94 24.56 9.01
N SER A 119 -9.52 23.29 9.05
CA SER A 119 -9.37 22.57 10.32
C SER A 119 -8.07 21.74 10.30
N THR A 120 -7.13 22.21 11.12
CA THR A 120 -5.76 21.71 11.31
C THR A 120 -5.70 20.44 12.15
N ALA A 121 -6.47 19.42 11.80
CA ALA A 121 -6.33 18.10 12.41
C ALA A 121 -6.57 17.01 11.38
N ALA A 122 -5.53 16.74 10.58
CA ALA A 122 -5.39 15.43 9.95
C ALA A 122 -5.66 14.37 11.03
N ALA A 123 -6.55 13.41 10.76
CA ALA A 123 -6.81 12.31 11.67
C ALA A 123 -5.46 11.64 11.99
N GLN A 124 -4.96 11.85 13.20
CA GLN A 124 -3.63 11.41 13.59
C GLN A 124 -3.58 9.89 13.50
N SER A 125 -2.59 9.38 12.76
CA SER A 125 -2.33 7.95 12.71
C SER A 125 -2.08 7.42 14.14
N PRO A 126 -2.74 6.32 14.55
CA PRO A 126 -2.44 5.65 15.81
C PRO A 126 -1.14 4.83 15.75
N PHE A 127 -0.41 4.85 14.62
CA PHE A 127 0.83 4.13 14.45
C PHE A 127 1.93 4.66 15.38
N LEU A 128 2.40 3.79 16.27
CA LEU A 128 3.56 4.06 17.11
C LEU A 128 4.83 3.51 16.46
N PRO A 129 5.74 4.36 15.96
CA PRO A 129 7.02 3.92 15.42
C PRO A 129 7.93 3.44 16.55
N THR A 130 8.70 2.39 16.29
CA THR A 130 9.77 1.95 17.19
C THR A 130 11.01 1.65 16.36
N SER A 131 12.19 1.83 16.96
CA SER A 131 13.46 1.44 16.32
C SER A 131 13.44 -0.03 15.91
N GLN A 132 12.82 -0.90 16.71
CA GLN A 132 12.68 -2.33 16.39
C GLN A 132 11.88 -2.57 15.11
N LYS A 133 10.77 -1.85 14.88
CA LYS A 133 10.00 -1.95 13.63
C LYS A 133 10.84 -1.53 12.42
N ILE A 134 11.61 -0.44 12.54
CA ILE A 134 12.51 0.01 11.48
C ILE A 134 13.56 -1.06 11.18
N VAL A 135 14.21 -1.64 12.21
CA VAL A 135 15.21 -2.70 12.04
C VAL A 135 14.59 -3.96 11.40
N GLN A 136 13.38 -4.35 11.79
CA GLN A 136 12.67 -5.49 11.18
C GLN A 136 12.39 -5.29 9.69
N PHE A 137 12.18 -4.04 9.26
CA PHE A 137 11.92 -3.68 7.88
C PHE A 137 13.17 -3.24 7.12
N SER A 138 14.29 -2.94 7.76
CA SER A 138 15.54 -2.61 7.07
C SER A 138 16.18 -3.85 6.45
N ASN A 139 16.92 -3.67 5.36
CA ASN A 139 17.78 -4.73 4.81
C ASN A 139 19.10 -4.87 5.58
N GLY A 140 19.48 -3.85 6.38
CA GLY A 140 20.72 -3.84 7.15
C GLY A 140 21.99 -3.90 6.30
N LYS A 141 21.91 -3.52 5.02
CA LYS A 141 23.04 -3.50 4.08
C LYS A 141 23.43 -2.06 3.81
N GLU A 142 24.70 -1.75 3.97
CA GLU A 142 25.27 -0.46 3.56
C GLU A 142 25.73 -0.51 2.10
N ALA A 143 25.76 0.65 1.45
CA ALA A 143 26.30 0.78 0.10
C ALA A 143 27.83 0.56 0.11
N LYS A 144 28.33 -0.31 -0.77
CA LYS A 144 29.77 -0.52 -0.94
C LYS A 144 30.38 0.61 -1.77
N SER A 145 31.67 0.82 -1.61
CA SER A 145 32.41 1.81 -2.42
C SER A 145 32.39 1.55 -3.93
N SER A 146 32.13 0.31 -4.34
CA SER A 146 31.99 -0.11 -5.74
C SER A 146 30.59 0.06 -6.30
N ASP A 147 29.58 0.25 -5.43
CA ASP A 147 28.17 0.23 -5.86
C ASP A 147 27.83 1.53 -6.59
N ARG A 148 27.12 1.40 -7.72
CA ARG A 148 26.49 2.55 -8.36
C ARG A 148 25.22 2.92 -7.60
N VAL A 149 25.33 3.90 -6.71
CA VAL A 149 24.19 4.37 -5.90
C VAL A 149 23.23 5.21 -6.75
N VAL A 150 21.96 4.80 -6.77
CA VAL A 150 20.84 5.50 -7.40
C VAL A 150 20.00 6.15 -6.32
N TYR A 151 19.66 7.43 -6.51
CA TYR A 151 18.77 8.17 -5.62
C TYR A 151 17.46 8.53 -6.32
N VAL A 152 16.37 8.41 -5.58
CA VAL A 152 15.04 8.89 -5.97
C VAL A 152 14.34 9.42 -4.73
N SER A 153 13.45 10.40 -4.89
CA SER A 153 12.64 10.89 -3.78
C SER A 153 11.20 11.18 -4.16
N GLY A 154 10.33 11.16 -3.17
CA GLY A 154 8.91 11.45 -3.37
C GLY A 154 8.11 11.35 -2.07
N ALA A 155 6.79 11.55 -2.21
CA ALA A 155 5.87 11.34 -1.10
C ALA A 155 5.76 9.84 -0.75
N PHE A 156 5.63 8.95 -1.74
CA PHE A 156 5.39 7.52 -1.54
C PHE A 156 4.17 7.24 -0.62
N ASP A 157 3.17 8.10 -0.70
CA ASP A 157 1.92 7.96 0.05
C ASP A 157 1.06 6.83 -0.52
N LEU A 158 0.30 6.14 0.33
CA LEU A 158 -0.45 4.92 -0.02
C LEU A 158 0.32 3.97 -0.94
N PHE A 159 1.57 3.65 -0.59
CA PHE A 159 2.51 2.90 -1.44
C PHE A 159 1.84 1.78 -2.25
N HIS A 160 1.94 1.86 -3.57
CA HIS A 160 1.14 1.09 -4.52
C HIS A 160 1.98 0.56 -5.68
N VAL A 161 1.35 -0.21 -6.57
CA VAL A 161 2.06 -0.86 -7.69
C VAL A 161 2.66 0.14 -8.68
N GLY A 162 2.10 1.35 -8.82
CA GLY A 162 2.75 2.45 -9.56
C GLY A 162 4.16 2.76 -9.02
N HIS A 163 4.28 3.03 -7.72
CA HIS A 163 5.59 3.20 -7.05
C HIS A 163 6.48 1.97 -7.21
N THR A 164 5.91 0.77 -7.14
CA THR A 164 6.67 -0.48 -7.30
C THR A 164 7.32 -0.60 -8.67
N GLU A 165 6.55 -0.37 -9.75
CA GLU A 165 7.09 -0.46 -11.11
C GLU A 165 8.09 0.66 -11.38
N PHE A 166 7.84 1.87 -10.86
CA PHE A 166 8.82 2.95 -10.89
C PHE A 166 10.14 2.55 -10.20
N LEU A 167 10.08 2.12 -8.93
CA LEU A 167 11.28 1.73 -8.18
C LEU A 167 12.01 0.53 -8.80
N LYS A 168 11.28 -0.38 -9.44
CA LYS A 168 11.87 -1.48 -10.22
C LYS A 168 12.68 -0.98 -11.41
N ARG A 169 12.20 0.03 -12.15
CA ARG A 169 12.95 0.67 -13.24
C ARG A 169 14.14 1.46 -12.70
N VAL A 170 13.95 2.23 -11.63
CA VAL A 170 15.01 2.99 -10.96
C VAL A 170 16.14 2.06 -10.50
N LYS A 171 15.80 0.90 -9.90
CA LYS A 171 16.79 -0.09 -9.46
C LYS A 171 17.63 -0.67 -10.60
N GLN A 172 17.18 -0.62 -11.85
CA GLN A 172 17.98 -1.07 -13.00
C GLN A 172 19.11 -0.08 -13.37
N GLU A 173 19.07 1.14 -12.82
CA GLU A 173 20.08 2.17 -13.08
C GLU A 173 21.34 2.02 -12.20
N GLY A 174 21.37 1.09 -11.25
CA GLY A 174 22.54 0.86 -10.40
C GLY A 174 22.36 -0.24 -9.37
N ASP A 175 23.37 -0.38 -8.51
CA ASP A 175 23.51 -1.54 -7.62
C ASP A 175 22.84 -1.32 -6.26
N TYR A 176 22.59 -0.06 -5.89
CA TYR A 176 22.05 0.32 -4.59
C TYR A 176 21.03 1.47 -4.74
N LEU A 177 19.80 1.25 -4.31
CA LEU A 177 18.70 2.20 -4.40
C LEU A 177 18.43 2.85 -3.04
N LEU A 178 18.75 4.14 -2.96
CA LEU A 178 18.46 5.01 -1.82
C LEU A 178 17.20 5.83 -2.12
N VAL A 179 16.17 5.70 -1.29
CA VAL A 179 14.87 6.37 -1.48
C VAL A 179 14.66 7.47 -0.44
N GLY A 180 14.58 8.72 -0.87
CA GLY A 180 14.19 9.85 -0.03
C GLY A 180 12.68 9.94 0.15
N ILE A 181 12.23 9.95 1.40
CA ILE A 181 10.83 10.08 1.78
C ILE A 181 10.62 11.46 2.39
N HIS A 182 9.86 12.32 1.72
CA HIS A 182 9.63 13.69 2.20
C HIS A 182 8.84 13.72 3.50
N ASP A 183 9.08 14.73 4.35
CA ASP A 183 8.31 14.98 5.56
C ASP A 183 6.83 15.30 5.27
N ASP A 184 5.97 15.01 6.24
CA ASP A 184 4.51 15.22 6.13
C ASP A 184 4.17 16.69 5.80
N ASP A 185 4.82 17.64 6.48
CA ASP A 185 4.62 19.08 6.23
C ASP A 185 5.06 19.51 4.82
N VAL A 186 6.09 18.88 4.28
CA VAL A 186 6.59 19.18 2.92
C VAL A 186 5.59 18.67 1.90
N VAL A 187 5.15 17.41 2.06
CA VAL A 187 4.14 16.81 1.18
C VAL A 187 2.84 17.62 1.24
N ASN A 188 2.40 18.04 2.43
CA ASN A 188 1.19 18.84 2.59
C ASN A 188 1.29 20.20 1.91
N LYS A 189 2.43 20.91 2.03
CA LYS A 189 2.59 22.23 1.39
C LYS A 189 2.61 22.15 -0.14
N ILE A 190 3.05 21.04 -0.70
CA ILE A 190 3.23 20.86 -2.15
C ILE A 190 1.94 20.29 -2.77
N MET A 191 1.43 19.19 -2.22
CA MET A 191 0.25 18.50 -2.73
C MET A 191 -1.06 19.13 -2.22
N GLY A 192 -1.00 19.85 -1.11
CA GLY A 192 -2.15 20.50 -0.49
C GLY A 192 -3.11 19.56 0.24
N SER A 193 -4.24 20.13 0.65
CA SER A 193 -5.34 19.43 1.31
C SER A 193 -4.88 18.68 2.56
N THR A 194 -5.20 17.41 2.64
CA THR A 194 -5.00 16.50 3.78
C THR A 194 -3.96 15.42 3.44
N PHE A 195 -3.17 15.64 2.39
CA PHE A 195 -2.00 14.80 2.11
C PHE A 195 -0.86 15.10 3.10
N PRO A 196 -0.05 14.09 3.45
CA PRO A 196 -0.21 12.68 3.07
C PRO A 196 -1.27 11.95 3.90
N ILE A 197 -1.88 10.90 3.33
CA ILE A 197 -2.80 9.99 4.03
C ILE A 197 -2.08 9.19 5.11
N MET A 198 -0.87 8.72 4.77
CA MET A 198 0.02 7.99 5.66
C MET A 198 1.13 8.92 6.14
N ASN A 199 1.39 8.93 7.45
CA ASN A 199 2.47 9.75 8.00
C ASN A 199 3.85 9.23 7.55
N LEU A 200 4.91 10.00 7.83
CA LEU A 200 6.28 9.67 7.45
C LEU A 200 6.70 8.25 7.85
N HIS A 201 6.35 7.83 9.06
CA HIS A 201 6.78 6.53 9.59
C HIS A 201 6.01 5.36 8.96
N GLU A 202 4.72 5.55 8.65
CA GLU A 202 3.93 4.57 7.91
C GLU A 202 4.47 4.42 6.48
N ARG A 203 4.77 5.54 5.82
CA ARG A 203 5.36 5.56 4.46
C ARG A 203 6.75 4.93 4.45
N ALA A 204 7.58 5.20 5.46
CA ALA A 204 8.89 4.57 5.63
C ALA A 204 8.81 3.04 5.64
N LEU A 205 7.92 2.45 6.45
CA LEU A 205 7.74 0.99 6.45
C LEU A 205 7.18 0.46 5.13
N SER A 206 6.29 1.23 4.49
CA SER A 206 5.66 0.87 3.21
C SER A 206 6.66 0.85 2.05
N VAL A 207 7.68 1.71 2.09
CA VAL A 207 8.79 1.73 1.13
C VAL A 207 9.81 0.63 1.46
N LEU A 208 10.18 0.45 2.74
CA LEU A 208 11.19 -0.53 3.18
C LEU A 208 10.83 -2.01 2.93
N GLN A 209 9.54 -2.33 2.81
CA GLN A 209 9.11 -3.69 2.45
C GLN A 209 9.35 -4.02 0.97
N CYS A 210 9.53 -3.01 0.12
CA CYS A 210 9.72 -3.20 -1.31
C CYS A 210 11.11 -3.80 -1.59
N LYS A 211 11.15 -4.92 -2.33
CA LYS A 211 12.38 -5.67 -2.61
C LYS A 211 13.41 -4.94 -3.47
N TYR A 212 13.00 -3.87 -4.15
CA TYR A 212 13.89 -3.07 -4.97
C TYR A 212 14.63 -1.99 -4.17
N VAL A 213 14.16 -1.67 -2.97
CA VAL A 213 14.71 -0.61 -2.12
C VAL A 213 15.78 -1.19 -1.21
N ASP A 214 16.95 -0.55 -1.16
CA ASP A 214 18.03 -0.94 -0.27
C ASP A 214 18.00 -0.15 1.04
N GLU A 215 17.81 1.17 0.94
CA GLU A 215 17.80 2.10 2.08
C GLU A 215 16.87 3.29 1.84
N ILE A 216 16.46 3.95 2.93
CA ILE A 216 15.64 5.15 2.89
C ILE A 216 16.30 6.33 3.61
N ILE A 217 15.94 7.55 3.19
CA ILE A 217 16.13 8.77 3.98
C ILE A 217 14.74 9.20 4.48
N MET A 218 14.48 9.08 5.77
CA MET A 218 13.27 9.62 6.39
C MET A 218 13.43 11.15 6.56
N GLY A 219 12.46 11.94 6.09
CA GLY A 219 12.53 13.40 6.14
C GLY A 219 13.52 13.97 5.10
N ALA A 220 13.55 13.37 3.91
CA ALA A 220 14.38 13.87 2.82
C ALA A 220 13.90 15.27 2.37
N PRO A 221 14.82 16.24 2.15
CA PRO A 221 14.43 17.55 1.63
C PRO A 221 13.75 17.40 0.26
N TYR A 222 12.87 18.35 -0.07
CA TYR A 222 12.18 18.32 -1.36
C TYR A 222 13.14 18.49 -2.54
N SER A 223 13.93 19.57 -2.53
CA SER A 223 15.04 19.72 -3.45
C SER A 223 16.20 18.79 -3.11
N VAL A 224 16.82 18.20 -4.12
CA VAL A 224 18.01 17.38 -3.95
C VAL A 224 19.20 18.27 -3.59
N THR A 225 19.75 18.08 -2.39
CA THR A 225 20.85 18.89 -1.84
C THR A 225 22.20 18.17 -1.94
N LYS A 226 23.30 18.93 -1.76
CA LYS A 226 24.65 18.35 -1.65
C LYS A 226 24.76 17.34 -0.50
N ASP A 227 23.98 17.54 0.56
CA ASP A 227 23.96 16.65 1.73
C ASP A 227 23.37 15.28 1.36
N VAL A 228 22.24 15.27 0.66
CA VAL A 228 21.64 14.03 0.12
C VAL A 228 22.63 13.31 -0.79
N LEU A 229 23.36 14.05 -1.65
CA LEU A 229 24.27 13.46 -2.62
C LEU A 229 25.58 12.89 -2.02
N ASN A 230 26.00 13.34 -0.83
CA ASN A 230 27.35 13.06 -0.33
C ASN A 230 27.46 12.61 1.13
N LYS A 231 26.50 12.92 2.02
CA LYS A 231 26.67 12.68 3.47
C LYS A 231 26.40 11.23 3.89
N ILE A 232 25.47 10.55 3.23
CA ILE A 232 25.10 9.15 3.56
C ILE A 232 25.97 8.20 2.75
N CYS A 233 25.94 8.37 1.43
CA CYS A 233 26.78 7.69 0.47
C CYS A 233 26.93 8.58 -0.76
N LYS A 234 27.92 8.29 -1.60
CA LYS A 234 28.13 9.04 -2.84
C LYS A 234 27.08 8.62 -3.88
N VAL A 235 26.08 9.46 -4.09
CA VAL A 235 25.05 9.24 -5.12
C VAL A 235 25.68 9.39 -6.51
N ALA A 236 25.51 8.37 -7.36
CA ALA A 236 26.02 8.38 -8.72
C ALA A 236 25.01 8.95 -9.72
N ILE A 237 23.71 8.72 -9.50
CA ILE A 237 22.64 9.19 -10.37
C ILE A 237 21.38 9.47 -9.57
N VAL A 238 20.67 10.54 -9.94
CA VAL A 238 19.35 10.91 -9.43
C VAL A 238 18.34 10.62 -10.52
N VAL A 239 17.26 9.91 -10.17
CA VAL A 239 16.26 9.48 -11.11
C VAL A 239 14.91 10.16 -10.84
N GLY A 240 14.34 10.76 -11.88
CA GLY A 240 12.94 11.20 -11.95
C GLY A 240 12.10 10.27 -12.82
N GLU A 241 10.78 10.42 -12.75
CA GLU A 241 9.82 9.72 -13.60
C GLU A 241 9.49 10.58 -14.81
N SER A 242 9.58 10.00 -16.01
CA SER A 242 9.30 10.72 -17.24
C SER A 242 7.81 11.02 -17.38
N GLY A 243 7.48 12.21 -17.90
CA GLY A 243 6.09 12.64 -18.08
C GLY A 243 5.43 13.19 -16.81
N ILE A 244 6.12 13.17 -15.67
CA ILE A 244 5.68 13.83 -14.43
C ILE A 244 6.18 15.27 -14.41
N VAL A 245 5.27 16.20 -14.14
CA VAL A 245 5.61 17.59 -13.84
C VAL A 245 5.82 17.71 -12.35
N TYR A 246 7.05 17.98 -11.94
CA TYR A 246 7.38 18.21 -10.54
C TYR A 246 7.09 19.65 -10.15
N GLU A 247 6.35 19.83 -9.06
CA GLU A 247 6.09 21.16 -8.51
C GLU A 247 7.42 21.83 -8.08
N PRO A 248 7.57 23.14 -8.26
CA PRO A 248 8.72 23.86 -7.72
C PRO A 248 8.79 23.73 -6.19
N ASP A 249 9.99 23.80 -5.63
CA ASP A 249 10.17 23.93 -4.19
C ASP A 249 9.56 25.25 -3.68
N LEU A 250 9.42 25.40 -2.35
CA LEU A 250 8.79 26.56 -1.71
C LEU A 250 9.45 27.91 -2.06
N ASN A 251 10.70 27.88 -2.54
CA ASN A 251 11.44 29.04 -3.02
C ASN A 251 11.32 29.27 -4.54
N GLY A 252 10.48 28.48 -5.23
CA GLY A 252 10.25 28.51 -6.68
C GLY A 252 11.32 27.80 -7.52
N SER A 253 12.28 27.11 -6.92
CA SER A 253 13.33 26.41 -7.66
C SER A 253 12.92 25.00 -8.10
N ASP A 254 13.50 24.54 -9.22
CA ASP A 254 13.38 23.16 -9.68
C ASP A 254 14.04 22.22 -8.65
N PRO A 255 13.30 21.24 -8.07
CA PRO A 255 13.84 20.34 -7.06
C PRO A 255 15.03 19.49 -7.55
N PHE A 256 15.17 19.33 -8.86
CA PHE A 256 16.27 18.60 -9.50
C PHE A 256 17.34 19.51 -10.13
N LYS A 257 17.31 20.82 -9.86
CA LYS A 257 18.28 21.79 -10.41
C LYS A 257 19.74 21.34 -10.20
N LEU A 258 20.11 21.00 -8.96
CA LEU A 258 21.48 20.62 -8.62
C LEU A 258 21.92 19.33 -9.36
N PRO A 259 21.16 18.22 -9.32
CA PRO A 259 21.47 17.03 -10.12
C PRO A 259 21.59 17.29 -11.62
N LYS A 260 20.74 18.16 -12.19
CA LYS A 260 20.80 18.55 -13.61
C LYS A 260 22.08 19.33 -13.93
N GLU A 261 22.46 20.30 -13.09
CA GLU A 261 23.71 21.07 -13.23
C GLU A 261 24.96 20.17 -13.13
N LEU A 262 24.89 19.12 -12.32
CA LEU A 262 25.97 18.14 -12.16
C LEU A 262 25.99 17.07 -13.27
N GLY A 263 24.99 17.03 -14.17
CA GLY A 263 24.89 16.03 -15.23
C GLY A 263 24.58 14.61 -14.72
N ILE A 264 23.97 14.49 -13.54
CA ILE A 264 23.64 13.21 -12.89
C ILE A 264 22.14 12.98 -12.75
N TYR A 265 21.30 13.80 -13.39
CA TYR A 265 19.85 13.60 -13.45
C TYR A 265 19.46 12.77 -14.67
N LYS A 266 18.60 11.77 -14.49
CA LYS A 266 18.03 10.95 -15.56
C LYS A 266 16.54 10.72 -15.30
N GLU A 267 15.76 10.63 -16.36
CA GLU A 267 14.36 10.20 -16.27
C GLU A 267 14.20 8.76 -16.72
N VAL A 268 13.27 8.04 -16.08
CA VAL A 268 12.87 6.68 -16.49
C VAL A 268 11.39 6.66 -16.83
N GLU A 269 11.05 5.92 -17.88
CA GLU A 269 9.67 5.69 -18.29
C GLU A 269 9.09 4.47 -17.56
N VAL A 270 7.86 4.61 -17.06
CA VAL A 270 7.10 3.55 -16.43
C VAL A 270 5.94 3.17 -17.35
N GLU A 271 6.05 2.00 -17.98
CA GLU A 271 5.02 1.50 -18.88
C GLU A 271 3.93 0.74 -18.12
N GLY A 272 2.68 0.93 -18.53
CA GLY A 272 1.60 -0.02 -18.24
C GLY A 272 0.87 0.16 -16.91
N ASN A 273 1.14 1.21 -16.12
CA ASN A 273 0.34 1.50 -14.95
C ASN A 273 0.31 2.98 -14.55
N ASN A 274 -0.80 3.67 -14.84
CA ASN A 274 -1.00 5.07 -14.45
C ASN A 274 -1.55 5.23 -13.03
N LEU A 275 -1.37 4.26 -12.15
CA LEU A 275 -1.95 4.31 -10.81
C LEU A 275 -1.24 5.34 -9.93
N SER A 276 -1.99 6.34 -9.47
CA SER A 276 -1.57 7.31 -8.45
C SER A 276 -2.44 7.22 -7.19
N THR A 277 -2.00 7.89 -6.13
CA THR A 277 -2.76 8.05 -4.88
C THR A 277 -4.16 8.62 -5.13
N GLU A 278 -4.28 9.63 -5.99
CA GLU A 278 -5.57 10.24 -6.37
C GLU A 278 -6.48 9.22 -7.06
N ILE A 279 -5.96 8.41 -7.98
CA ILE A 279 -6.76 7.38 -8.66
C ILE A 279 -7.23 6.31 -7.67
N ILE A 280 -6.40 5.93 -6.69
CA ILE A 280 -6.81 4.98 -5.64
C ILE A 280 -7.96 5.57 -4.82
N ILE A 281 -7.85 6.85 -4.43
CA ILE A 281 -8.89 7.57 -3.71
C ILE A 281 -10.19 7.60 -4.53
N ASP A 282 -10.12 7.94 -5.82
CA ASP A 282 -11.27 7.97 -6.72
C ASP A 282 -11.96 6.59 -6.84
N ARG A 283 -11.18 5.52 -6.99
CA ARG A 283 -11.68 4.14 -7.02
C ARG A 283 -12.39 3.77 -5.71
N ILE A 284 -11.84 4.17 -4.56
CA ILE A 284 -12.45 3.93 -3.24
C ILE A 284 -13.78 4.66 -3.10
N ILE A 285 -13.84 5.93 -3.50
CA ILE A 285 -15.06 6.74 -3.47
C ILE A 285 -16.13 6.12 -4.37
N ALA A 286 -15.76 5.72 -5.59
CA ALA A 286 -16.67 5.08 -6.53
C ALA A 286 -17.26 3.78 -5.95
N ASN A 287 -16.41 2.92 -5.38
CA ASN A 287 -16.86 1.67 -4.74
C ASN A 287 -17.77 1.93 -3.53
N ARG A 288 -17.50 2.96 -2.74
CA ARG A 288 -18.35 3.34 -1.60
C ARG A 288 -19.75 3.77 -2.05
N LYS A 289 -19.86 4.61 -3.08
CA LYS A 289 -21.14 5.03 -3.65
C LYS A 289 -21.97 3.83 -4.12
N LEU A 290 -21.32 2.85 -4.75
CA LEU A 290 -21.96 1.59 -5.17
C LEU A 290 -22.44 0.75 -3.98
N TYR A 291 -21.61 0.64 -2.93
CA TYR A 291 -21.97 -0.07 -1.71
C TYR A 291 -23.18 0.56 -1.00
N GLU A 292 -23.18 1.88 -0.84
CA GLU A 292 -24.28 2.63 -0.23
C GLU A 292 -25.58 2.49 -1.03
N ALA A 293 -25.50 2.59 -2.37
CA ALA A 293 -26.66 2.37 -3.25
C ALA A 293 -27.21 0.93 -3.15
N ARG A 294 -26.35 -0.09 -3.06
CA ARG A 294 -26.75 -1.49 -2.89
C ARG A 294 -27.46 -1.71 -1.55
N ASN A 295 -26.90 -1.16 -0.47
CA ASN A 295 -27.51 -1.29 0.85
C ASN A 295 -28.86 -0.57 0.93
N LYS A 296 -28.97 0.62 0.34
CA LYS A 296 -30.25 1.34 0.22
C LYS A 296 -31.32 0.49 -0.48
N ARG A 297 -31.00 -0.08 -1.65
CA ARG A 297 -31.92 -0.99 -2.37
C ARG A 297 -32.33 -2.21 -1.56
N LYS A 298 -31.38 -2.81 -0.81
CA LYS A 298 -31.67 -3.98 0.05
C LYS A 298 -32.62 -3.61 1.20
N MET A 299 -32.43 -2.45 1.83
CA MET A 299 -33.33 -1.94 2.87
C MET A 299 -34.70 -1.61 2.32
N GLU A 300 -34.80 -0.94 1.16
CA GLU A 300 -36.07 -0.64 0.49
C GLU A 300 -36.85 -1.92 0.15
N LYS A 301 -36.15 -2.97 -0.34
CA LYS A 301 -36.74 -4.27 -0.63
C LYS A 301 -37.25 -4.96 0.64
N ALA A 302 -36.45 -5.00 1.71
CA ALA A 302 -36.86 -5.62 2.98
C ALA A 302 -38.09 -4.92 3.58
N ALA A 303 -38.11 -3.58 3.54
CA ALA A 303 -39.25 -2.80 4.03
C ALA A 303 -40.52 -3.03 3.19
N LEU A 304 -40.40 -3.27 1.87
CA LEU A 304 -41.52 -3.62 1.02
C LEU A 304 -42.05 -5.04 1.35
N GLU A 305 -41.15 -6.00 1.51
CA GLU A 305 -41.50 -7.39 1.87
C GLU A 305 -42.22 -7.45 3.23
N GLU A 306 -41.75 -6.68 4.22
CA GLU A 306 -42.38 -6.56 5.54
C GLU A 306 -43.80 -5.99 5.45
N ARG A 307 -44.00 -4.88 4.72
CA ARG A 307 -45.34 -4.30 4.50
C ARG A 307 -46.28 -5.26 3.78
N MET A 308 -45.79 -6.00 2.79
CA MET A 308 -46.60 -7.01 2.08
C MET A 308 -47.04 -8.14 3.02
N LEU A 309 -46.18 -8.53 3.97
CA LEU A 309 -46.49 -9.54 4.96
C LEU A 309 -47.55 -9.04 5.96
N GLU A 310 -47.42 -7.80 6.44
CA GLU A 310 -48.39 -7.15 7.32
C GLU A 310 -49.77 -7.01 6.65
N GLU A 311 -49.81 -6.59 5.38
CA GLU A 311 -51.06 -6.49 4.62
C GLU A 311 -51.74 -7.85 4.38
N GLN A 312 -50.95 -8.92 4.21
CA GLN A 312 -51.49 -10.28 4.09
C GLN A 312 -52.04 -10.81 5.42
N GLN A 313 -51.40 -10.46 6.54
CA GLN A 313 -51.87 -10.82 7.87
C GLN A 313 -53.14 -10.05 8.26
N ALA A 314 -53.25 -8.77 7.88
CA ALA A 314 -54.44 -7.95 8.14
C ALA A 314 -55.68 -8.35 7.32
N LYS A 315 -55.52 -9.16 6.26
CA LYS A 315 -56.60 -9.68 5.40
C LYS A 315 -57.09 -11.08 5.81
N LYS A 316 -56.49 -11.71 6.82
CA LYS A 316 -56.94 -12.96 7.44
C LYS A 316 -57.70 -12.69 8.73
#